data_AF-A0A1F3XTG8-F1
#
_entry.id   AF-A0A1F3XTG8-F1
#
_cell.length_a   1.000
_cell.length_b   1.000
_cell.length_c   1.000
_cell.angle_alpha   90.00
_cell.angle_beta   90.00
_cell.angle_gamma   90.00
#
_symmetry.space_group_name_H-M   'P 1'
#
loop_
_entity.id
_entity.type
_entity.pdbx_description
1 polymer ?
#
loop_
_entity_poly.entity_id
_entity_poly.type
_entity_poly.pdbx_seq_one_letter_code
_entity_poly.pdbx_strand_id
1 'polypeptide(L)'
;MRKIHSMAVVNILVALATVLAVGSGCLKKSSNCGLSPCGLGADGSSPCSGSGGCPYANGGGEVQPGPYQIFAIHQSQKFAYFVHPAMNGFLYVYNVDQATGRLVINNMVQTIQGADALVINPNGKFVHVSSSSKDLFATYSINQENGSLGKVEEIQGASKSGPVFLLPTLAGYFMYSVNLYGGSISVYRVDADRGSMSQQDIKYTKYSPMGPDTDSQGRFMYVPSFGASYVHVYSINGATGQITETQVADNGAGTKPIFVKTAGQYLYVSNFYKNTLNVMRRDPGNGSLSLASTVNVGSRPSHIALGPDGAKLYVVAEGAGTVTAFGINQASGALGSLGTKSAGSLPISVVIHPAGKAAYVMNFQSVEIQTFGIDASGALGGKL
;
A
#
# COMPACT_ATOMS: atom_id res chain seq x y z
N MET A 1 -14.65 -52.50 -9.33
CA MET A 1 -13.17 -52.50 -9.29
C MET A 1 -12.63 -51.70 -10.48
N ARG A 2 -11.87 -50.63 -10.18
CA ARG A 2 -10.92 -49.84 -10.99
C ARG A 2 -11.01 -49.89 -12.54
N LYS A 3 -11.14 -48.71 -13.15
CA LYS A 3 -10.04 -48.13 -13.95
C LYS A 3 -10.22 -46.61 -14.12
N ILE A 4 -9.10 -45.93 -13.91
CA ILE A 4 -8.88 -44.49 -13.86
C ILE A 4 -8.79 -43.96 -15.30
N HIS A 5 -9.47 -42.85 -15.60
CA HIS A 5 -9.14 -42.00 -16.75
C HIS A 5 -8.70 -40.63 -16.22
N SER A 6 -7.46 -40.29 -16.57
CA SER A 6 -6.74 -39.05 -16.30
C SER A 6 -7.46 -37.84 -16.91
N MET A 7 -7.77 -36.82 -16.10
CA MET A 7 -8.17 -35.49 -16.58
C MET A 7 -7.00 -34.51 -16.38
N ALA A 8 -6.83 -33.67 -17.40
CA ALA A 8 -5.64 -32.89 -17.70
C ALA A 8 -5.31 -31.81 -16.66
N VAL A 9 -4.01 -31.71 -16.36
CA VAL A 9 -3.37 -30.54 -15.75
C VAL A 9 -3.14 -29.52 -16.87
N VAL A 10 -3.83 -28.38 -16.81
CA VAL A 10 -3.56 -27.24 -17.71
C VAL A 10 -2.43 -26.41 -17.10
N ASN A 11 -1.21 -26.66 -17.55
CA ASN A 11 -0.08 -25.76 -17.37
C ASN A 11 -0.19 -24.64 -18.41
N ILE A 12 -0.37 -23.39 -17.97
CA ILE A 12 -0.22 -22.22 -18.83
C ILE A 12 1.23 -21.75 -18.69
N LEU A 13 2.08 -22.17 -19.64
CA LEU A 13 3.33 -21.47 -19.96
C LEU A 13 2.95 -20.20 -20.73
N VAL A 14 3.27 -19.02 -20.19
CA VAL A 14 3.32 -17.79 -21.00
C VAL A 14 4.71 -17.73 -21.65
N ALA A 15 4.72 -17.66 -22.97
CA ALA A 15 5.91 -17.61 -23.80
C ALA A 15 6.74 -16.35 -23.52
N LEU A 16 8.01 -16.54 -23.16
CA LEU A 16 9.04 -15.50 -23.20
C LEU A 16 9.46 -15.32 -24.67
N ALA A 17 9.15 -14.16 -25.25
CA ALA A 17 9.76 -13.72 -26.51
C ALA A 17 10.86 -12.68 -26.20
N THR A 18 12.09 -13.16 -26.27
CA THR A 18 13.34 -12.52 -26.67
C THR A 18 13.41 -10.99 -26.74
N VAL A 19 14.21 -10.39 -25.84
CA VAL A 19 14.96 -9.15 -26.15
C VAL A 19 16.41 -9.54 -26.34
N LEU A 20 16.86 -9.55 -27.60
CA LEU A 20 18.25 -9.71 -27.98
C LEU A 20 19.01 -8.39 -27.78
N ALA A 21 20.14 -8.49 -27.10
CA ALA A 21 21.37 -7.70 -27.23
C ALA A 21 21.26 -6.17 -27.40
N VAL A 22 21.66 -5.43 -26.37
CA VAL A 22 22.43 -4.19 -26.55
C VAL A 22 23.64 -4.21 -25.63
N GLY A 23 24.80 -4.43 -26.25
CA GLY A 23 26.09 -3.77 -26.00
C GLY A 23 26.59 -3.58 -24.57
N SER A 24 27.66 -4.31 -24.25
CA SER A 24 28.67 -3.94 -23.27
C SER A 24 29.12 -2.48 -23.46
N GLY A 25 28.95 -1.62 -22.45
CA GLY A 25 29.45 -0.24 -22.50
C GLY A 25 29.26 0.56 -21.21
N CYS A 26 30.36 0.77 -20.49
CA CYS A 26 30.57 1.81 -19.47
C CYS A 26 29.81 1.72 -18.13
N LEU A 27 30.41 0.98 -17.19
CA LEU A 27 30.48 1.40 -15.78
C LEU A 27 31.23 2.75 -15.70
N LYS A 28 30.51 3.85 -15.45
CA LYS A 28 31.11 5.06 -14.89
C LYS A 28 30.41 5.43 -13.58
N LYS A 29 31.20 5.42 -12.51
CA LYS A 29 30.89 6.05 -11.21
C LYS A 29 30.41 7.49 -11.45
N SER A 30 29.21 7.84 -10.99
CA SER A 30 28.86 9.24 -10.74
C SER A 30 28.61 9.45 -9.25
N SER A 31 29.69 9.81 -8.56
CA SER A 31 29.64 10.60 -7.35
C SER A 31 29.07 11.98 -7.72
N ASN A 32 27.77 12.20 -7.47
CA ASN A 32 27.06 13.48 -7.29
C ASN A 32 25.61 13.38 -7.79
N CYS A 33 24.72 12.78 -7.00
CA CYS A 33 23.28 13.05 -7.11
C CYS A 33 22.88 13.97 -5.93
N GLY A 34 23.11 15.27 -6.13
CA GLY A 34 22.41 16.29 -5.34
C GLY A 34 20.95 16.32 -5.79
N LEU A 35 20.09 15.57 -5.10
CA LEU A 35 18.64 15.65 -5.31
C LEU A 35 18.14 16.90 -4.59
N SER A 36 17.96 18.00 -5.32
CA SER A 36 17.18 19.14 -4.85
C SER A 36 15.71 18.71 -4.68
N PRO A 37 15.05 19.07 -3.56
CA PRO A 37 13.62 18.82 -3.41
C PRO A 37 12.86 19.71 -4.39
N CYS A 38 11.92 19.13 -5.17
CA CYS A 38 10.90 19.93 -5.85
C CYS A 38 9.97 20.52 -4.78
N GLY A 39 10.33 21.71 -4.27
CA GLY A 39 9.36 22.57 -3.62
C GLY A 39 8.37 23.10 -4.65
N LEU A 40 7.18 23.49 -4.20
CA LEU A 40 6.25 24.30 -4.99
C LEU A 40 6.98 25.51 -5.55
N GLY A 41 6.63 25.94 -6.77
CA GLY A 41 7.06 27.25 -7.27
C GLY A 41 6.63 28.34 -6.28
N ALA A 42 7.32 29.49 -6.28
CA ALA A 42 6.97 30.62 -5.42
C ALA A 42 5.54 31.16 -5.63
N ASP A 43 4.85 30.69 -6.67
CA ASP A 43 3.46 30.99 -7.03
C ASP A 43 2.46 29.90 -6.59
N GLY A 44 2.90 28.83 -5.93
CA GLY A 44 2.06 27.71 -5.53
C GLY A 44 1.65 26.76 -6.66
N SER A 45 2.23 26.90 -7.86
CA SER A 45 1.95 25.99 -8.98
C SER A 45 2.73 24.67 -8.87
N SER A 46 2.09 23.58 -9.29
CA SER A 46 2.74 22.27 -9.44
C SER A 46 3.81 22.36 -10.55
N PRO A 47 5.05 21.92 -10.32
CA PRO A 47 6.12 21.97 -11.33
C PRO A 47 5.86 21.06 -12.55
N CYS A 48 4.76 20.31 -12.56
CA CYS A 48 4.42 19.34 -13.61
C CYS A 48 3.51 19.89 -14.73
N SER A 49 3.39 21.21 -14.89
CA SER A 49 2.47 21.83 -15.85
C SER A 49 3.03 22.05 -17.28
N GLY A 50 4.30 21.66 -17.53
CA GLY A 50 4.92 21.73 -18.86
C GLY A 50 4.95 20.38 -19.56
N SER A 51 4.85 20.38 -20.89
CA SER A 51 4.95 19.21 -21.79
C SER A 51 6.29 18.45 -21.76
N GLY A 52 7.20 18.78 -20.83
CA GLY A 52 8.37 17.99 -20.48
C GLY A 52 8.04 17.11 -19.28
N GLY A 53 7.95 15.80 -19.50
CA GLY A 53 7.55 14.82 -18.48
C GLY A 53 8.25 14.99 -17.14
N CYS A 54 7.54 14.63 -16.07
CA CYS A 54 8.05 14.60 -14.71
C CYS A 54 9.42 13.89 -14.67
N PRO A 55 10.48 14.49 -14.09
CA PRO A 55 11.84 13.95 -14.12
C PRO A 55 12.05 12.66 -13.29
N TYR A 56 10.98 11.96 -12.91
CA TYR A 56 11.02 10.74 -12.09
C TYR A 56 10.94 9.44 -12.90
N ALA A 57 10.88 9.54 -14.23
CA ALA A 57 11.28 8.45 -15.12
C ALA A 57 12.81 8.47 -15.25
N ASN A 58 13.53 7.97 -14.25
CA ASN A 58 14.93 7.64 -14.45
C ASN A 58 15.01 6.58 -15.55
N GLY A 59 15.64 6.90 -16.67
CA GLY A 59 15.95 5.99 -17.79
C GLY A 59 16.92 4.85 -17.43
N GLY A 60 16.87 4.36 -16.18
CA GLY A 60 17.66 3.26 -15.63
C GLY A 60 16.84 2.10 -15.06
N GLY A 61 15.51 2.09 -15.20
CA GLY A 61 14.69 0.91 -14.89
C GLY A 61 14.42 0.61 -13.41
N GLU A 62 14.71 1.53 -12.47
CA GLU A 62 14.26 1.35 -11.08
C GLU A 62 12.74 1.62 -10.95
N VAL A 63 12.00 0.60 -10.54
CA VAL A 63 10.60 0.73 -10.07
C VAL A 63 10.59 1.66 -8.86
N GLN A 64 9.73 2.69 -8.90
CA GLN A 64 9.59 3.63 -7.78
C GLN A 64 9.17 2.88 -6.51
N PRO A 65 9.77 3.19 -5.35
CA PRO A 65 9.37 2.59 -4.10
C PRO A 65 7.98 3.08 -3.73
N GLY A 66 7.07 2.15 -3.49
CA GLY A 66 5.70 2.48 -3.12
C GLY A 66 5.06 1.33 -2.37
N PRO A 67 4.54 1.54 -1.15
CA PRO A 67 3.63 0.58 -0.54
C PRO A 67 2.29 0.65 -1.27
N TYR A 68 2.22 0.07 -2.47
CA TYR A 68 0.99 0.03 -3.24
C TYR A 68 -0.03 -0.88 -2.53
N GLN A 69 -1.25 -0.39 -2.35
CA GLN A 69 -2.36 -1.21 -1.86
C GLN A 69 -2.97 -2.00 -3.01
N ILE A 70 -2.26 -3.00 -3.50
CA ILE A 70 -2.67 -3.75 -4.67
C ILE A 70 -3.58 -4.94 -4.38
N PHE A 71 -3.83 -5.23 -3.10
CA PHE A 71 -4.64 -6.38 -2.66
C PHE A 71 -5.51 -6.01 -1.47
N ALA A 72 -6.74 -6.51 -1.45
CA ALA A 72 -7.63 -6.38 -0.31
C ALA A 72 -8.54 -7.62 -0.17
N ILE A 73 -8.85 -7.98 1.08
CA ILE A 73 -9.76 -9.07 1.43
C ILE A 73 -11.05 -8.44 1.94
N HIS A 74 -12.18 -8.90 1.41
CA HIS A 74 -13.49 -8.46 1.85
C HIS A 74 -13.75 -8.87 3.30
N GLN A 75 -14.52 -8.08 4.05
CA GLN A 75 -14.80 -8.29 5.47
C GLN A 75 -15.50 -9.64 5.74
N SER A 76 -16.27 -10.15 4.77
CA SER A 76 -16.86 -11.49 4.82
C SER A 76 -15.83 -12.62 4.77
N GLN A 77 -14.58 -12.29 4.47
CA GLN A 77 -13.44 -13.18 4.24
C GLN A 77 -13.60 -14.10 3.03
N LYS A 78 -14.73 -14.10 2.33
CA LYS A 78 -15.00 -15.00 1.19
C LYS A 78 -14.35 -14.58 -0.11
N PHE A 79 -14.07 -13.29 -0.28
CA PHE A 79 -13.60 -12.70 -1.53
C PHE A 79 -12.36 -11.85 -1.29
N ALA A 80 -11.49 -11.78 -2.30
CA ALA A 80 -10.37 -10.86 -2.33
C ALA A 80 -10.19 -10.26 -3.72
N TYR A 81 -9.58 -9.09 -3.77
CA TYR A 81 -9.41 -8.30 -4.98
C TYR A 81 -7.94 -7.95 -5.16
N PHE A 82 -7.45 -8.05 -6.39
CA PHE A 82 -6.06 -7.77 -6.75
C PHE A 82 -5.98 -6.92 -8.01
N VAL A 83 -5.11 -5.92 -8.00
CA VAL A 83 -4.78 -5.11 -9.18
C VAL A 83 -3.27 -4.98 -9.29
N HIS A 84 -2.74 -4.79 -10.49
CA HIS A 84 -1.31 -4.61 -10.68
C HIS A 84 -1.05 -3.83 -11.97
N PRO A 85 -0.08 -2.90 -11.99
CA PRO A 85 0.23 -2.10 -13.19
C PRO A 85 0.55 -2.96 -14.42
N ALA A 86 1.26 -4.08 -14.23
CA ALA A 86 1.64 -5.00 -15.30
C ALA A 86 0.49 -5.88 -15.83
N MET A 87 -0.68 -5.89 -15.19
CA MET A 87 -1.85 -6.68 -15.61
C MET A 87 -2.74 -5.92 -16.60
N ASN A 88 -2.21 -4.94 -17.33
CA ASN A 88 -2.88 -4.26 -18.45
C ASN A 88 -4.29 -3.73 -18.14
N GLY A 89 -4.53 -3.26 -16.90
CA GLY A 89 -5.83 -2.71 -16.50
C GLY A 89 -6.88 -3.78 -16.21
N PHE A 90 -6.49 -4.92 -15.63
CA PHE A 90 -7.43 -5.90 -15.08
C PHE A 90 -7.41 -5.92 -13.55
N LEU A 91 -8.62 -6.03 -12.98
CA LEU A 91 -8.85 -6.28 -11.57
C LEU A 91 -9.32 -7.73 -11.41
N TYR A 92 -8.57 -8.50 -10.62
CA TYR A 92 -8.83 -9.92 -10.38
C TYR A 92 -9.66 -10.12 -9.12
N VAL A 93 -10.67 -10.97 -9.22
CA VAL A 93 -11.55 -11.39 -8.13
C VAL A 93 -11.19 -12.82 -7.75
N TYR A 94 -10.90 -13.03 -6.47
CA TYR A 94 -10.59 -14.34 -5.90
C TYR A 94 -11.69 -14.78 -4.94
N ASN A 95 -11.98 -16.08 -4.95
CA ASN A 95 -12.57 -16.76 -3.81
C ASN A 95 -11.46 -17.11 -2.81
N VAL A 96 -11.76 -16.98 -1.52
CA VAL A 96 -10.85 -17.31 -0.43
C VAL A 96 -11.34 -18.56 0.28
N ASP A 97 -10.54 -19.61 0.27
CA ASP A 97 -10.78 -20.80 1.05
C ASP A 97 -10.74 -20.46 2.55
N GLN A 98 -11.87 -20.61 3.25
CA GLN A 98 -11.99 -20.18 4.65
C GLN A 98 -11.19 -21.03 5.64
N ALA A 99 -10.85 -22.27 5.27
CA ALA A 99 -10.11 -23.16 6.14
C ALA A 99 -8.61 -22.81 6.12
N THR A 100 -8.08 -22.57 4.92
CA THR A 100 -6.66 -22.46 4.64
C THR A 100 -6.19 -21.04 4.32
N GLY A 101 -7.10 -20.16 3.89
CA GLY A 101 -6.77 -18.85 3.34
C GLY A 101 -6.30 -18.89 1.88
N ARG A 102 -6.29 -20.05 1.21
CA ARG A 102 -5.83 -20.14 -0.18
C ARG A 102 -6.74 -19.34 -1.12
N LEU A 103 -6.12 -18.63 -2.07
CA LEU A 103 -6.82 -17.87 -3.11
C LEU A 103 -7.10 -18.73 -4.34
N VAL A 104 -8.32 -18.65 -4.87
CA VAL A 104 -8.73 -19.30 -6.11
C VAL A 104 -9.33 -18.22 -7.03
N ILE A 105 -8.80 -18.07 -8.24
CA ILE A 105 -9.33 -17.10 -9.21
C ILE A 105 -10.79 -17.44 -9.48
N ASN A 106 -11.66 -16.44 -9.31
CA ASN A 106 -13.09 -16.52 -9.59
C ASN A 106 -13.40 -15.85 -10.94
N ASN A 107 -13.00 -14.59 -11.09
CA ASN A 107 -13.22 -13.82 -12.32
C ASN A 107 -12.21 -12.66 -12.44
N MET A 108 -12.23 -11.95 -13.56
CA MET A 108 -11.50 -10.69 -13.77
C MET A 108 -12.42 -9.67 -14.45
N VAL A 109 -12.26 -8.40 -14.11
CA VAL A 109 -12.97 -7.28 -14.76
C VAL A 109 -11.97 -6.29 -15.34
N GLN A 110 -12.29 -5.74 -16.51
CA GLN A 110 -11.50 -4.64 -17.06
C GLN A 110 -11.70 -3.39 -16.19
N THR A 111 -10.60 -2.74 -15.87
CA THR A 111 -10.54 -1.53 -15.06
C THR A 111 -9.81 -0.41 -15.76
N ILE A 112 -9.65 0.71 -15.06
CA ILE A 112 -8.95 1.88 -15.55
C ILE A 112 -7.50 1.54 -15.94
N GLN A 113 -7.00 2.22 -16.96
CA GLN A 113 -5.63 2.02 -17.42
C GLN A 113 -4.63 2.41 -16.33
N GLY A 114 -3.62 1.57 -16.09
CA GLY A 114 -2.57 1.84 -15.12
C GLY A 114 -3.01 1.72 -13.66
N ALA A 115 -4.09 0.99 -13.39
CA ALA A 115 -4.56 0.75 -12.04
C ALA A 115 -3.46 0.13 -11.15
N ASP A 116 -3.22 0.74 -10.00
CA ASP A 116 -2.06 0.45 -9.15
C ASP A 116 -2.29 0.59 -7.65
N ALA A 117 -3.51 0.96 -7.23
CA ALA A 117 -3.99 0.77 -5.87
C ALA A 117 -5.48 0.48 -5.85
N LEU A 118 -5.92 -0.23 -4.82
CA LEU A 118 -7.31 -0.53 -4.53
C LEU A 118 -7.58 -0.53 -3.03
N VAL A 119 -8.83 -0.27 -2.66
CA VAL A 119 -9.32 -0.42 -1.29
C VAL A 119 -10.79 -0.79 -1.29
N ILE A 120 -11.21 -1.62 -0.33
CA ILE A 120 -12.62 -1.92 -0.10
C ILE A 120 -13.17 -0.86 0.84
N ASN A 121 -14.31 -0.26 0.50
CA ASN A 121 -14.98 0.67 1.40
C ASN A 121 -15.33 -0.07 2.72
N PRO A 122 -15.20 0.58 3.89
CA PRO A 122 -15.52 -0.05 5.18
C PRO A 122 -16.92 -0.67 5.28
N ASN A 123 -17.89 -0.17 4.51
CA ASN A 123 -19.23 -0.75 4.44
C ASN A 123 -19.32 -2.10 3.70
N GLY A 124 -18.23 -2.56 3.05
CA GLY A 124 -18.15 -3.81 2.31
C GLY A 124 -18.89 -3.83 0.97
N LYS A 125 -19.48 -2.70 0.55
CA LYS A 125 -20.32 -2.66 -0.67
C LYS A 125 -19.54 -2.29 -1.92
N PHE A 126 -18.37 -1.65 -1.79
CA PHE A 126 -17.64 -1.08 -2.91
C PHE A 126 -16.15 -1.36 -2.87
N VAL A 127 -15.54 -1.49 -4.05
CA VAL A 127 -14.09 -1.40 -4.27
C VAL A 127 -13.79 -0.10 -5.00
N HIS A 128 -12.85 0.68 -4.48
CA HIS A 128 -12.29 1.84 -5.15
C HIS A 128 -10.90 1.51 -5.66
N VAL A 129 -10.60 1.92 -6.87
CA VAL A 129 -9.35 1.66 -7.57
C VAL A 129 -8.79 3.00 -8.04
N SER A 130 -7.48 3.19 -7.96
CA SER A 130 -6.80 4.36 -8.52
C SER A 130 -5.72 3.96 -9.51
N SER A 131 -5.40 4.92 -10.39
CA SER A 131 -4.27 4.86 -11.31
C SER A 131 -3.38 6.07 -11.09
N SER A 132 -2.20 5.87 -10.52
CA SER A 132 -1.26 6.98 -10.30
C SER A 132 -0.72 7.57 -11.61
N SER A 133 -0.67 6.78 -12.68
CA SER A 133 -0.15 7.23 -13.98
C SER A 133 -1.16 8.03 -14.82
N LYS A 134 -2.45 7.84 -14.57
CA LYS A 134 -3.55 8.51 -15.30
C LYS A 134 -4.32 9.51 -14.45
N ASP A 135 -4.08 9.50 -13.15
CA ASP A 135 -4.86 10.26 -12.17
C ASP A 135 -6.35 9.93 -12.26
N LEU A 136 -6.66 8.64 -12.42
CA LEU A 136 -8.03 8.15 -12.54
C LEU A 136 -8.45 7.39 -11.29
N PHE A 137 -9.75 7.42 -11.01
CA PHE A 137 -10.40 6.54 -10.04
C PHE A 137 -11.53 5.77 -10.71
N ALA A 138 -11.71 4.52 -10.30
CA ALA A 138 -12.87 3.72 -10.64
C ALA A 138 -13.50 3.14 -9.39
N THR A 139 -14.82 3.14 -9.34
CA THR A 139 -15.60 2.54 -8.25
C THR A 139 -16.40 1.37 -8.80
N TYR A 140 -16.43 0.27 -8.06
CA TYR A 140 -17.18 -0.93 -8.37
C TYR A 140 -18.05 -1.33 -7.20
N SER A 141 -19.30 -1.73 -7.45
CA SER A 141 -20.16 -2.40 -6.48
C SER A 141 -19.76 -3.87 -6.35
N ILE A 142 -19.88 -4.41 -5.14
CA ILE A 142 -19.58 -5.80 -4.82
C ILE A 142 -20.89 -6.57 -4.69
N ASN A 143 -21.08 -7.58 -5.53
CA ASN A 143 -22.11 -8.58 -5.31
C ASN A 143 -21.75 -9.38 -4.03
N GLN A 144 -22.62 -9.30 -3.02
CA GLN A 144 -22.34 -9.87 -1.70
C GLN A 144 -22.40 -11.41 -1.65
N GLU A 145 -23.00 -12.05 -2.66
CA GLU A 145 -23.15 -13.50 -2.74
C GLU A 145 -21.95 -14.17 -3.39
N ASN A 146 -21.38 -13.54 -4.43
CA ASN A 146 -20.36 -14.16 -5.27
C ASN A 146 -19.09 -13.31 -5.50
N GLY A 147 -19.03 -12.11 -4.92
CA GLY A 147 -17.87 -11.21 -4.98
C GLY A 147 -17.65 -10.53 -6.32
N SER A 148 -18.48 -10.79 -7.34
CA SER A 148 -18.39 -10.18 -8.66
C SER A 148 -18.57 -8.66 -8.59
N LEU A 149 -17.95 -7.96 -9.54
CA LEU A 149 -17.88 -6.49 -9.55
C LEU A 149 -18.75 -5.89 -10.66
N GLY A 150 -19.55 -4.88 -10.31
CA GLY A 150 -20.26 -4.03 -11.26
C GLY A 150 -19.68 -2.62 -11.28
N LYS A 151 -19.31 -2.08 -12.45
CA LYS A 151 -18.78 -0.72 -12.54
C LYS A 151 -19.86 0.29 -12.14
N VAL A 152 -19.52 1.19 -11.21
CA VAL A 152 -20.39 2.30 -10.77
C VAL A 152 -20.02 3.56 -11.52
N GLU A 153 -18.74 3.93 -11.47
CA GLU A 153 -18.25 5.18 -12.05
C GLU A 153 -16.77 5.10 -12.40
N GLU A 154 -16.34 6.08 -13.17
CA GLU A 154 -14.94 6.43 -13.40
C GLU A 154 -14.84 7.95 -13.36
N ILE A 155 -13.93 8.48 -12.55
CA ILE A 155 -13.75 9.92 -12.36
C ILE A 155 -12.28 10.30 -12.55
N GLN A 156 -12.06 11.50 -13.08
CA GLN A 156 -10.75 12.12 -13.10
C GLN A 156 -10.42 12.66 -11.71
N GLY A 157 -9.18 12.43 -11.30
CA GLY A 157 -8.63 12.99 -10.08
C GLY A 157 -8.52 14.50 -10.14
N ALA A 158 -8.64 15.10 -8.97
CA ALA A 158 -8.68 16.54 -8.84
C ALA A 158 -7.32 17.19 -8.91
N SER A 159 -6.30 16.46 -8.45
CA SER A 159 -4.95 16.96 -8.28
C SER A 159 -4.08 16.73 -9.51
N LYS A 160 -4.52 15.92 -10.50
CA LYS A 160 -3.75 15.58 -11.71
C LYS A 160 -2.36 15.05 -11.39
N SER A 161 -2.23 14.27 -10.32
CA SER A 161 -0.94 14.14 -9.64
C SER A 161 -0.64 12.82 -8.94
N GLY A 162 -1.34 11.77 -9.35
CA GLY A 162 -0.92 10.40 -9.13
C GLY A 162 -1.31 9.84 -7.77
N PRO A 163 -2.58 9.43 -7.63
CA PRO A 163 -3.07 8.73 -6.45
C PRO A 163 -2.37 7.38 -6.29
N VAL A 164 -1.45 7.27 -5.32
CA VAL A 164 -0.68 6.04 -5.04
C VAL A 164 -1.26 5.21 -3.89
N PHE A 165 -2.17 5.80 -3.10
CA PHE A 165 -2.75 5.17 -1.92
C PHE A 165 -4.14 5.72 -1.64
N LEU A 166 -5.06 4.85 -1.22
CA LEU A 166 -6.43 5.18 -0.86
C LEU A 166 -6.70 4.79 0.60
N LEU A 167 -7.09 5.76 1.42
CA LEU A 167 -7.37 5.54 2.83
C LEU A 167 -8.80 5.99 3.17
N PRO A 168 -9.76 5.06 3.31
CA PRO A 168 -11.10 5.40 3.77
C PRO A 168 -11.09 5.75 5.26
N THR A 169 -11.96 6.68 5.65
CA THR A 169 -12.31 6.89 7.07
C THR A 169 -13.03 5.66 7.63
N LEU A 170 -12.97 5.42 8.94
CA LEU A 170 -13.56 4.21 9.56
C LEU A 170 -15.05 4.03 9.25
N ALA A 171 -15.81 5.12 9.13
CA ALA A 171 -17.23 5.09 8.79
C ALA A 171 -17.50 4.92 7.29
N GLY A 172 -16.48 5.05 6.43
CA GLY A 172 -16.57 4.88 4.98
C GLY A 172 -17.18 6.04 4.21
N TYR A 173 -17.53 7.15 4.87
CA TYR A 173 -18.14 8.34 4.24
C TYR A 173 -17.14 9.28 3.56
N PHE A 174 -15.85 9.10 3.83
CA PHE A 174 -14.77 9.88 3.21
C PHE A 174 -13.62 8.97 2.81
N MET A 175 -12.94 9.35 1.73
CA MET A 175 -11.76 8.71 1.17
C MET A 175 -10.63 9.73 1.02
N TYR A 176 -9.46 9.41 1.57
CA TYR A 176 -8.24 10.17 1.33
C TYR A 176 -7.47 9.54 0.18
N SER A 177 -7.13 10.35 -0.82
CA SER A 177 -6.20 9.97 -1.88
C SER A 177 -4.86 10.64 -1.62
N VAL A 178 -3.81 9.83 -1.48
CA VAL A 178 -2.44 10.33 -1.34
C VAL A 178 -1.80 10.45 -2.71
N ASN A 179 -1.45 11.68 -3.07
CA ASN A 179 -0.99 12.02 -4.41
C ASN A 179 0.52 12.31 -4.38
N LEU A 180 1.32 11.30 -4.70
CA LEU A 180 2.78 11.33 -4.54
C LEU A 180 3.44 12.45 -5.35
N TYR A 181 3.07 12.56 -6.64
CA TYR A 181 3.73 13.46 -7.59
C TYR A 181 3.26 14.91 -7.44
N GLY A 182 2.07 15.12 -6.90
CA GLY A 182 1.52 16.46 -6.68
C GLY A 182 1.83 17.06 -5.32
N GLY A 183 2.39 16.26 -4.40
CA GLY A 183 2.58 16.69 -3.02
C GLY A 183 1.26 17.10 -2.40
N SER A 184 0.26 16.21 -2.42
CA SER A 184 -1.04 16.53 -1.82
C SER A 184 -1.82 15.32 -1.33
N ILE A 185 -2.81 15.61 -0.49
CA ILE A 185 -3.81 14.65 -0.03
C ILE A 185 -5.18 15.21 -0.43
N SER A 186 -5.88 14.52 -1.32
CA SER A 186 -7.24 14.90 -1.73
C SER A 186 -8.27 14.23 -0.82
N VAL A 187 -9.30 14.97 -0.42
CA VAL A 187 -10.42 14.47 0.38
C VAL A 187 -11.63 14.31 -0.52
N TYR A 188 -12.16 13.09 -0.58
CA TYR A 188 -13.40 12.78 -1.30
C TYR A 188 -14.48 12.39 -0.31
N ARG A 189 -15.71 12.84 -0.54
CA ARG A 189 -16.92 12.28 0.08
C ARG A 189 -17.32 11.05 -0.71
N VAL A 190 -17.71 9.99 -0.02
CA VAL A 190 -18.22 8.75 -0.60
C VAL A 190 -19.70 8.64 -0.29
N ASP A 191 -20.51 8.47 -1.34
CA ASP A 191 -21.93 8.14 -1.18
C ASP A 191 -22.05 6.70 -0.65
N ALA A 192 -22.71 6.51 0.50
CA ALA A 192 -22.76 5.22 1.16
C ALA A 192 -23.64 4.17 0.44
N ASP A 193 -24.56 4.61 -0.40
CA ASP A 193 -25.49 3.75 -1.12
C ASP A 193 -25.07 3.51 -2.57
N ARG A 194 -24.38 4.49 -3.17
CA ARG A 194 -23.93 4.43 -4.56
C ARG A 194 -22.45 4.13 -4.70
N GLY A 195 -21.65 4.42 -3.68
CA GLY A 195 -20.19 4.34 -3.71
C GLY A 195 -19.53 5.50 -4.49
N SER A 196 -20.31 6.35 -5.15
CA SER A 196 -19.75 7.44 -5.97
C SER A 196 -18.94 8.43 -5.13
N MET A 197 -17.81 8.88 -5.66
CA MET A 197 -16.88 9.80 -4.99
C MET A 197 -17.01 11.22 -5.53
N SER A 198 -17.13 12.19 -4.63
CA SER A 198 -17.09 13.62 -4.97
C SER A 198 -16.02 14.34 -4.17
N GLN A 199 -15.12 15.01 -4.88
CA GLN A 199 -14.01 15.73 -4.25
C GLN A 199 -14.53 16.89 -3.39
N GLN A 200 -13.99 17.05 -2.19
CA GLN A 200 -14.35 18.08 -1.22
C GLN A 200 -13.21 19.06 -0.96
N ASP A 201 -11.96 18.58 -0.90
CA ASP A 201 -10.81 19.38 -0.51
C ASP A 201 -9.49 18.81 -1.08
N ILE A 202 -8.44 19.64 -1.10
CA ILE A 202 -7.06 19.22 -1.37
C ILE A 202 -6.13 19.89 -0.36
N LYS A 203 -5.42 19.08 0.42
CA LYS A 203 -4.33 19.54 1.27
C LYS A 203 -3.00 19.38 0.56
N TYR A 204 -2.37 20.48 0.17
CA TYR A 204 -0.99 20.45 -0.34
C TYR A 204 0.01 20.25 0.80
N THR A 205 1.01 19.41 0.55
CA THR A 205 2.09 19.06 1.46
C THR A 205 3.40 19.61 0.91
N LYS A 206 4.32 19.98 1.81
CA LYS A 206 5.64 20.48 1.41
C LYS A 206 6.50 19.41 0.72
N TYR A 207 6.29 18.15 1.08
CA TYR A 207 7.03 16.99 0.58
C TYR A 207 6.05 15.93 0.06
N SER A 208 6.55 15.00 -0.77
CA SER A 208 5.74 13.91 -1.34
C SER A 208 5.19 12.98 -0.26
N PRO A 209 3.85 12.94 -0.06
CA PRO A 209 3.23 12.08 0.93
C PRO A 209 3.19 10.63 0.41
N MET A 210 3.31 9.67 1.32
CA MET A 210 3.24 8.24 1.01
C MET A 210 2.26 7.52 1.93
N GLY A 211 2.36 6.18 2.03
CA GLY A 211 1.37 5.30 2.64
C GLY A 211 1.02 5.67 4.08
N PRO A 212 -0.14 6.31 4.29
CA PRO A 212 -0.57 6.79 5.58
C PRO A 212 -1.35 5.72 6.35
N ASP A 213 -1.59 5.98 7.63
CA ASP A 213 -2.53 5.21 8.46
C ASP A 213 -3.22 6.14 9.46
N THR A 214 -4.33 5.67 10.04
CA THR A 214 -5.07 6.41 11.08
C THR A 214 -4.93 5.76 12.44
N ASP A 215 -5.24 6.50 13.51
CA ASP A 215 -5.48 5.88 14.81
C ASP A 215 -6.76 5.03 14.78
N SER A 216 -6.92 4.14 15.77
CA SER A 216 -8.06 3.20 15.82
C SER A 216 -9.42 3.87 16.02
N GLN A 217 -9.45 5.18 16.28
CA GLN A 217 -10.67 5.98 16.41
C GLN A 217 -10.92 6.87 15.19
N GLY A 218 -10.01 6.89 14.21
CA GLY A 218 -10.13 7.73 13.01
C GLY A 218 -10.05 9.23 13.30
N ARG A 219 -9.44 9.64 14.42
CA ARG A 219 -9.30 11.04 14.84
C ARG A 219 -8.02 11.68 14.31
N PHE A 220 -6.99 10.89 14.08
CA PHE A 220 -5.70 11.36 13.58
C PHE A 220 -5.20 10.52 12.42
N MET A 221 -4.60 11.17 11.43
CA MET A 221 -3.92 10.56 10.29
C MET A 221 -2.43 10.86 10.35
N TYR A 222 -1.63 9.84 10.05
CA TYR A 222 -0.17 9.90 10.03
C TYR A 222 0.32 9.69 8.62
N VAL A 223 1.08 10.65 8.10
CA VAL A 223 1.51 10.63 6.69
C VAL A 223 3.03 10.74 6.61
N PRO A 224 3.74 9.67 6.21
CA PRO A 224 5.18 9.74 5.97
C PRO A 224 5.47 10.56 4.72
N SER A 225 6.62 11.24 4.70
CA SER A 225 7.06 12.08 3.58
C SER A 225 8.41 11.62 3.02
N PHE A 226 8.41 11.05 1.81
CA PHE A 226 9.61 10.46 1.17
C PHE A 226 10.74 11.45 0.90
N GLY A 227 10.37 12.69 0.60
CA GLY A 227 11.31 13.79 0.33
C GLY A 227 11.98 14.35 1.57
N ALA A 228 11.59 13.90 2.77
CA ALA A 228 12.08 14.41 4.05
C ALA A 228 12.24 13.28 5.08
N SER A 229 12.57 13.65 6.31
CA SER A 229 12.64 12.74 7.45
C SER A 229 11.48 12.94 8.41
N TYR A 230 10.30 13.24 7.88
CA TYR A 230 9.14 13.61 8.70
C TYR A 230 7.98 12.64 8.55
N VAL A 231 7.23 12.50 9.64
CA VAL A 231 5.86 12.01 9.64
C VAL A 231 4.96 13.19 10.02
N HIS A 232 4.03 13.53 9.13
CA HIS A 232 3.06 14.59 9.34
C HIS A 232 1.85 14.02 10.10
N VAL A 233 1.39 14.74 11.12
CA VAL A 233 0.22 14.38 11.92
C VAL A 233 -0.90 15.34 11.58
N TYR A 234 -2.06 14.79 11.23
CA TYR A 234 -3.27 15.56 10.95
C TYR A 234 -4.39 15.15 11.90
N SER A 235 -5.11 16.11 12.47
CA SER A 235 -6.42 15.86 13.08
C SER A 235 -7.48 15.76 11.98
N ILE A 236 -8.43 14.84 12.13
CA ILE A 236 -9.55 14.62 11.21
C ILE A 236 -10.83 15.20 11.81
N ASN A 237 -11.52 16.05 11.05
CA ASN A 237 -12.91 16.38 11.32
C ASN A 237 -13.81 15.25 10.82
N GLY A 238 -14.35 14.44 11.73
CA GLY A 238 -15.17 13.27 11.37
C GLY A 238 -16.47 13.60 10.62
N ALA A 239 -16.99 14.83 10.71
CA ALA A 239 -18.21 15.24 10.02
C ALA A 239 -17.96 15.66 8.56
N THR A 240 -16.80 16.26 8.28
CA THR A 240 -16.48 16.83 6.97
C THR A 240 -15.36 16.09 6.24
N GLY A 241 -14.65 15.19 6.91
CA GLY A 241 -13.46 14.51 6.39
C GLY A 241 -12.23 15.43 6.30
N GLN A 242 -12.36 16.73 6.58
CA GLN A 242 -11.25 17.68 6.47
C GLN A 242 -10.13 17.37 7.45
N ILE A 243 -8.89 17.65 7.02
CA ILE A 243 -7.68 17.37 7.79
C ILE A 243 -6.92 18.66 8.12
N THR A 244 -6.45 18.77 9.37
CA THR A 244 -5.64 19.91 9.83
C THR A 244 -4.32 19.41 10.38
N GLU A 245 -3.20 19.93 9.89
CA GLU A 245 -1.86 19.53 10.35
C GLU A 245 -1.63 20.04 11.78
N THR A 246 -1.34 19.13 12.71
CA THR A 246 -1.11 19.45 14.12
C THR A 246 0.36 19.30 14.51
N GLN A 247 1.13 18.51 13.76
CA GLN A 247 2.56 18.32 14.01
C GLN A 247 3.29 17.89 12.72
N VAL A 248 4.53 18.34 12.59
CA VAL A 248 5.54 17.72 11.72
C VAL A 248 6.56 17.03 12.63
N ALA A 249 6.44 15.72 12.78
CA ALA A 249 7.29 14.95 13.69
C ALA A 249 8.58 14.52 13.00
N ASP A 250 9.73 14.77 13.64
CA ASP A 250 11.01 14.24 13.18
C ASP A 250 11.05 12.73 13.36
N ASN A 251 11.17 12.01 12.25
CA ASN A 251 11.36 10.57 12.17
C ASN A 251 12.85 10.20 12.20
N GLY A 252 13.74 11.13 12.53
CA GLY A 252 15.17 10.92 12.63
C GLY A 252 15.90 11.17 11.31
N ALA A 253 17.05 11.83 11.40
CA ALA A 253 17.79 12.35 10.27
C ALA A 253 18.09 11.30 9.17
N GLY A 254 17.74 11.65 7.94
CA GLY A 254 18.04 10.85 6.75
C GLY A 254 17.20 9.58 6.59
N THR A 255 16.24 9.34 7.49
CA THR A 255 15.20 8.35 7.27
C THR A 255 14.30 8.88 6.14
N LYS A 256 14.09 8.10 5.08
CA LYS A 256 13.13 8.45 4.03
C LYS A 256 11.91 7.54 4.24
N PRO A 257 10.93 7.95 5.07
CA PRO A 257 9.84 7.09 5.44
C PRO A 257 8.87 6.92 4.27
N ILE A 258 8.32 5.71 4.09
CA ILE A 258 7.41 5.42 2.98
C ILE A 258 6.06 4.84 3.40
N PHE A 259 5.98 4.22 4.57
CA PHE A 259 4.74 3.67 5.10
C PHE A 259 4.71 3.84 6.61
N VAL A 260 3.50 4.00 7.15
CA VAL A 260 3.27 3.96 8.59
C VAL A 260 2.15 3.00 8.95
N LYS A 261 2.23 2.41 10.14
CA LYS A 261 1.15 1.58 10.70
C LYS A 261 0.94 1.86 12.18
N THR A 262 -0.28 2.16 12.60
CA THR A 262 -0.62 2.33 14.02
C THR A 262 -0.91 0.98 14.68
N ALA A 263 -0.36 0.74 15.88
CA ALA A 263 -0.72 -0.40 16.72
C ALA A 263 -0.70 0.00 18.20
N GLY A 264 -1.85 -0.09 18.88
CA GLY A 264 -1.96 0.39 20.25
C GLY A 264 -1.52 1.86 20.37
N GLN A 265 -0.64 2.17 21.32
CA GLN A 265 -0.08 3.51 21.56
C GLN A 265 1.11 3.86 20.65
N TYR A 266 1.44 3.01 19.67
CA TYR A 266 2.63 3.15 18.85
C TYR A 266 2.28 3.32 17.37
N LEU A 267 3.23 3.90 16.64
CA LEU A 267 3.26 3.99 15.19
C LEU A 267 4.59 3.41 14.72
N TYR A 268 4.55 2.51 13.75
CA TYR A 268 5.73 1.92 13.13
C TYR A 268 5.94 2.57 11.76
N VAL A 269 7.16 3.02 11.49
CA VAL A 269 7.50 3.78 10.28
C VAL A 269 8.58 3.05 9.49
N SER A 270 8.30 2.68 8.24
CA SER A 270 9.28 2.02 7.37
C SER A 270 10.22 3.03 6.71
N ASN A 271 11.51 2.91 6.99
CA ASN A 271 12.54 3.80 6.46
C ASN A 271 13.31 3.10 5.34
N PHE A 272 12.84 3.29 4.12
CA PHE A 272 13.24 2.51 2.95
C PHE A 272 14.76 2.43 2.75
N TYR A 273 15.46 3.55 2.64
CA TYR A 273 16.92 3.56 2.41
C TYR A 273 17.76 3.39 3.68
N LYS A 274 17.14 3.33 4.85
CA LYS A 274 17.84 3.13 6.13
C LYS A 274 17.71 1.70 6.65
N ASN A 275 16.92 0.85 6.00
CA ASN A 275 16.77 -0.57 6.35
C ASN A 275 16.22 -0.80 7.77
N THR A 276 15.47 0.18 8.28
CA THR A 276 14.98 0.22 9.66
C THR A 276 13.48 0.46 9.71
N LEU A 277 12.84 0.01 10.79
CA LEU A 277 11.61 0.60 11.29
C LEU A 277 11.94 1.55 12.44
N ASN A 278 11.31 2.71 12.46
CA ASN A 278 11.18 3.48 13.70
C ASN A 278 9.90 3.11 14.41
N VAL A 279 9.99 3.04 15.74
CA VAL A 279 8.85 2.95 16.64
C VAL A 279 8.65 4.33 17.25
N MET A 280 7.52 4.96 16.97
CA MET A 280 7.14 6.26 17.49
C MET A 280 6.04 6.06 18.54
N ARG A 281 6.16 6.71 19.69
CA ARG A 281 5.09 6.77 20.69
C ARG A 281 4.07 7.82 20.26
N ARG A 282 2.79 7.48 20.35
CA ARG A 282 1.66 8.35 20.06
C ARG A 282 1.00 8.83 21.34
N ASP A 283 0.78 10.14 21.46
CA ASP A 283 -0.07 10.71 22.48
C ASP A 283 -1.56 10.44 22.14
N PRO A 284 -2.34 9.82 23.04
CA PRO A 284 -3.73 9.48 22.75
C PRO A 284 -4.69 10.68 22.78
N GLY A 285 -4.30 11.81 23.36
CA GLY A 285 -5.12 13.02 23.43
C GLY A 285 -5.04 13.85 22.16
N ASN A 286 -3.83 14.08 21.64
CA ASN A 286 -3.59 14.99 20.52
C ASN A 286 -2.93 14.35 19.29
N GLY A 287 -2.65 13.04 19.34
CA GLY A 287 -2.04 12.30 18.23
C GLY A 287 -0.55 12.57 18.02
N SER A 288 0.09 13.42 18.83
CA SER A 288 1.49 13.78 18.61
C SER A 288 2.43 12.58 18.73
N LEU A 289 3.50 12.61 17.94
CA LEU A 289 4.50 11.57 17.84
C LEU A 289 5.82 12.00 18.48
N SER A 290 6.50 11.02 19.09
CA SER A 290 7.89 11.11 19.53
C SER A 290 8.62 9.81 19.22
N LEU A 291 9.87 9.90 18.78
CA LEU A 291 10.69 8.72 18.49
C LEU A 291 10.99 7.96 19.79
N ALA A 292 10.68 6.66 19.81
CA ALA A 292 10.93 5.80 20.96
C ALA A 292 12.11 4.86 20.72
N SER A 293 12.18 4.22 19.56
CA SER A 293 13.30 3.34 19.19
C SER A 293 13.40 3.15 17.68
N THR A 294 14.52 2.54 17.25
CA THR A 294 14.78 2.17 15.86
C THR A 294 15.22 0.71 15.82
N VAL A 295 14.69 -0.06 14.87
CA VAL A 295 14.93 -1.50 14.72
C VAL A 295 15.34 -1.79 13.28
N ASN A 296 16.39 -2.59 13.07
CA ASN A 296 16.78 -3.05 11.73
C ASN A 296 15.84 -4.18 11.27
N VAL A 297 15.34 -4.11 10.04
CA VAL A 297 14.31 -5.04 9.54
C VAL A 297 14.58 -5.59 8.13
N GLY A 298 15.82 -5.45 7.64
CA GLY A 298 16.22 -5.89 6.31
C GLY A 298 16.25 -4.76 5.29
N SER A 299 16.81 -5.05 4.11
CA SER A 299 17.02 -4.06 3.05
C SER A 299 15.71 -3.55 2.46
N ARG A 300 15.52 -2.22 2.38
CA ARG A 300 14.36 -1.56 1.76
C ARG A 300 13.00 -2.03 2.32
N PRO A 301 12.71 -1.83 3.63
CA PRO A 301 11.40 -2.15 4.20
C PRO A 301 10.31 -1.28 3.56
N SER A 302 9.24 -1.91 3.09
CA SER A 302 8.17 -1.24 2.35
C SER A 302 6.87 -1.11 3.15
N HIS A 303 6.13 -2.21 3.28
CA HIS A 303 4.80 -2.24 3.88
C HIS A 303 4.79 -2.98 5.22
N ILE A 304 3.85 -2.58 6.07
CA ILE A 304 3.65 -3.13 7.41
C ILE A 304 2.19 -3.54 7.55
N ALA A 305 1.93 -4.77 8.00
CA ALA A 305 0.59 -5.22 8.36
C ALA A 305 0.53 -5.70 9.80
N LEU A 306 -0.64 -5.59 10.42
CA LEU A 306 -0.90 -6.14 11.75
C LEU A 306 -1.62 -7.48 11.66
N GLY A 307 -1.36 -8.33 12.65
CA GLY A 307 -2.24 -9.44 12.97
C GLY A 307 -3.59 -8.95 13.52
N PRO A 308 -4.63 -9.82 13.52
CA PRO A 308 -5.98 -9.43 13.93
C PRO A 308 -6.08 -8.91 15.37
N ASP A 309 -5.20 -9.37 16.26
CA ASP A 309 -5.14 -8.98 17.66
C ASP A 309 -4.29 -7.71 17.91
N GLY A 310 -3.65 -7.16 16.87
CA GLY A 310 -2.72 -6.03 16.99
C GLY A 310 -1.44 -6.34 17.78
N ALA A 311 -1.19 -7.60 18.15
CA ALA A 311 -0.02 -8.04 18.91
C ALA A 311 1.08 -8.61 18.02
N LYS A 312 0.81 -8.77 16.74
CA LYS A 312 1.77 -9.21 15.71
C LYS A 312 1.89 -8.16 14.62
N LEU A 313 3.10 -8.02 14.10
CA LEU A 313 3.44 -7.10 13.04
C LEU A 313 4.27 -7.82 11.97
N TYR A 314 3.92 -7.61 10.71
CA TYR A 314 4.54 -8.25 9.57
C TYR A 314 5.14 -7.18 8.67
N VAL A 315 6.43 -7.29 8.40
CA VAL A 315 7.18 -6.31 7.60
C VAL A 315 7.67 -6.97 6.34
N VAL A 316 7.35 -6.36 5.21
CA VAL A 316 7.97 -6.72 3.93
C VAL A 316 9.20 -5.87 3.71
N ALA A 317 10.28 -6.51 3.29
CA ALA A 317 11.52 -5.87 2.88
C ALA A 317 11.79 -6.17 1.41
N GLU A 318 11.55 -5.17 0.57
CA GLU A 318 11.57 -5.24 -0.89
C GLU A 318 12.96 -5.63 -1.39
N GLY A 319 13.98 -4.94 -0.91
CA GLY A 319 15.38 -5.15 -1.33
C GLY A 319 15.98 -6.44 -0.78
N ALA A 320 15.43 -6.97 0.31
CA ALA A 320 15.82 -8.27 0.85
C ALA A 320 15.05 -9.43 0.22
N GLY A 321 13.91 -9.19 -0.44
CA GLY A 321 13.04 -10.26 -0.95
C GLY A 321 12.38 -11.07 0.17
N THR A 322 12.12 -10.46 1.32
CA THR A 322 11.67 -11.17 2.54
C THR A 322 10.43 -10.56 3.18
N VAL A 323 9.74 -11.38 3.96
CA VAL A 323 8.75 -10.94 4.95
C VAL A 323 9.18 -11.44 6.34
N THR A 324 9.10 -10.58 7.35
CA THR A 324 9.47 -10.89 8.74
C THR A 324 8.28 -10.68 9.66
N ALA A 325 7.99 -11.65 10.52
CA ALA A 325 6.99 -11.55 11.58
C ALA A 325 7.63 -11.09 12.89
N PHE A 326 6.93 -10.24 13.63
CA PHE A 326 7.35 -9.72 14.92
C PHE A 326 6.20 -9.81 15.93
N GLY A 327 6.54 -10.14 17.17
CA GLY A 327 5.70 -9.88 18.33
C GLY A 327 5.88 -8.43 18.79
N ILE A 328 4.77 -7.77 19.15
CA ILE A 328 4.78 -6.42 19.71
C ILE A 328 4.69 -6.51 21.23
N ASN A 329 5.67 -5.92 21.93
CA ASN A 329 5.51 -5.61 23.35
C ASN A 329 4.53 -4.43 23.49
N GLN A 330 3.33 -4.66 24.01
CA GLN A 330 2.27 -3.64 24.10
C GLN A 330 2.61 -2.47 25.03
N ALA A 331 3.53 -2.66 25.99
CA ALA A 331 3.91 -1.65 26.96
C ALA A 331 5.05 -0.74 26.47
N SER A 332 5.92 -1.23 25.58
CA SER A 332 7.08 -0.49 25.08
C SER A 332 7.10 -0.24 23.57
N GLY A 333 6.26 -0.94 22.80
CA GLY A 333 6.28 -0.95 21.34
C GLY A 333 7.47 -1.72 20.74
N ALA A 334 8.30 -2.35 21.57
CA ALA A 334 9.46 -3.09 21.11
C ALA A 334 9.04 -4.31 20.28
N LEU A 335 9.82 -4.60 19.23
CA LEU A 335 9.60 -5.72 18.32
C LEU A 335 10.52 -6.90 18.67
N GLY A 336 9.93 -8.07 18.89
CA GLY A 336 10.65 -9.33 19.00
C GLY A 336 10.45 -10.17 17.74
N SER A 337 11.52 -10.55 17.04
CA SER A 337 11.39 -11.34 15.80
C SER A 337 10.80 -12.72 16.09
N LEU A 338 9.84 -13.13 15.27
CA LEU A 338 9.25 -14.48 15.23
C LEU A 338 9.73 -15.28 14.02
N GLY A 339 10.67 -14.71 13.25
CA GLY A 339 11.26 -15.34 12.08
C GLY A 339 10.98 -14.60 10.77
N THR A 340 11.84 -14.89 9.80
CA THR A 340 11.84 -14.31 8.46
C THR A 340 11.64 -15.42 7.42
N LYS A 341 10.89 -15.12 6.36
CA LYS A 341 10.71 -16.00 5.20
C LYS A 341 11.09 -15.26 3.91
N SER A 342 11.61 -16.01 2.94
CA SER A 342 11.79 -15.51 1.58
C SER A 342 10.42 -15.40 0.90
N ALA A 343 10.08 -14.19 0.44
CA ALA A 343 8.80 -13.86 -0.18
C ALA A 343 8.85 -14.00 -1.70
N GLY A 344 9.94 -13.56 -2.34
CA GLY A 344 10.08 -13.53 -3.79
C GLY A 344 10.74 -12.24 -4.29
N SER A 345 10.51 -11.91 -5.56
CA SER A 345 11.14 -10.77 -6.24
C SER A 345 10.35 -9.48 -6.05
N LEU A 346 10.99 -8.48 -5.40
CA LEU A 346 10.39 -7.18 -5.05
C LEU A 346 9.02 -7.33 -4.34
N PRO A 347 8.97 -7.95 -3.15
CA PRO A 347 7.76 -7.92 -2.34
C PRO A 347 7.51 -6.48 -1.91
N ILE A 348 6.33 -5.94 -2.20
CA ILE A 348 6.02 -4.52 -1.93
C ILE A 348 4.91 -4.34 -0.89
N SER A 349 4.06 -5.35 -0.71
CA SER A 349 2.88 -5.27 0.15
C SER A 349 2.62 -6.60 0.84
N VAL A 350 2.02 -6.53 2.02
CA VAL A 350 1.56 -7.69 2.80
C VAL A 350 0.18 -7.41 3.37
N VAL A 351 -0.71 -8.38 3.27
CA VAL A 351 -2.04 -8.36 3.90
C VAL A 351 -2.19 -9.62 4.75
N ILE A 352 -2.71 -9.47 5.96
CA ILE A 352 -2.99 -10.59 6.86
C ILE A 352 -4.47 -10.93 6.76
N HIS A 353 -4.78 -12.22 6.61
CA HIS A 353 -6.16 -12.69 6.64
C HIS A 353 -6.82 -12.30 7.97
N PRO A 354 -8.07 -11.81 8.01
CA PRO A 354 -8.71 -11.38 9.26
C PRO A 354 -8.82 -12.47 10.33
N ALA A 355 -8.91 -13.75 9.94
CA ALA A 355 -8.82 -14.88 10.88
C ALA A 355 -7.40 -15.18 11.42
N GLY A 356 -6.36 -14.48 10.96
CA GLY A 356 -4.98 -14.64 11.41
C GLY A 356 -4.27 -15.91 10.94
N LYS A 357 -4.82 -16.61 9.92
CA LYS A 357 -4.31 -17.91 9.45
C LYS A 357 -3.36 -17.84 8.26
N ALA A 358 -3.36 -16.73 7.52
CA ALA A 358 -2.56 -16.59 6.31
C ALA A 358 -2.04 -15.16 6.13
N ALA A 359 -0.86 -15.05 5.53
CA ALA A 359 -0.28 -13.79 5.04
C ALA A 359 -0.16 -13.85 3.52
N TYR A 360 -0.62 -12.80 2.84
CA TYR A 360 -0.52 -12.62 1.39
C TYR A 360 0.53 -11.56 1.11
N VAL A 361 1.63 -11.95 0.46
CA VAL A 361 2.73 -11.07 0.10
C VAL A 361 2.72 -10.85 -1.40
N MET A 362 2.62 -9.59 -1.82
CA MET A 362 2.54 -9.24 -3.23
C MET A 362 3.93 -8.93 -3.77
N ASN A 363 4.41 -9.79 -4.67
CA ASN A 363 5.67 -9.68 -5.38
C ASN A 363 5.46 -8.89 -6.68
N PHE A 364 5.91 -7.64 -6.71
CA PHE A 364 5.64 -6.72 -7.81
C PHE A 364 6.29 -7.17 -9.12
N GLN A 365 7.53 -7.66 -9.06
CA GLN A 365 8.26 -8.02 -10.28
C GLN A 365 7.74 -9.31 -10.91
N SER A 366 7.36 -10.30 -10.10
CA SER A 366 6.82 -11.58 -10.59
C SER A 366 5.32 -11.56 -10.81
N VAL A 367 4.63 -10.47 -10.42
CA VAL A 367 3.16 -10.32 -10.53
C VAL A 367 2.44 -11.48 -9.82
N GLU A 368 2.91 -11.82 -8.62
CA GLU A 368 2.45 -12.99 -7.86
C GLU A 368 2.00 -12.58 -6.45
N ILE A 369 0.97 -13.26 -5.95
CA ILE A 369 0.61 -13.26 -4.52
C ILE A 369 1.20 -14.51 -3.88
N GLN A 370 2.31 -14.35 -3.16
CA GLN A 370 2.87 -15.43 -2.35
C GLN A 370 2.08 -15.56 -1.05
N THR A 371 1.44 -16.71 -0.84
CA THR A 371 0.69 -16.99 0.39
C THR A 371 1.54 -17.80 1.38
N PHE A 372 1.50 -17.43 2.65
CA PHE A 372 2.09 -18.16 3.77
C PHE A 372 1.02 -18.52 4.79
N GLY A 373 1.09 -19.71 5.38
CA GLY A 373 0.34 -20.00 6.60
C GLY A 373 0.89 -19.20 7.79
N ILE A 374 0.06 -18.93 8.79
CA ILE A 374 0.46 -18.33 10.06
C ILE A 374 0.12 -19.33 11.17
N ASP A 375 1.09 -19.64 12.02
CA ASP A 375 0.88 -20.54 13.15
C ASP A 375 0.27 -19.83 14.37
N ALA A 376 -0.05 -20.59 15.43
CA ALA A 376 -0.66 -20.05 16.64
C ALA A 376 0.21 -19.01 17.38
N SER A 377 1.52 -18.99 17.14
CA SER A 377 2.43 -17.97 17.70
C SER A 377 2.44 -16.68 16.90
N GLY A 378 1.87 -16.68 15.69
CA GLY A 378 1.96 -15.59 14.72
C GLY A 378 3.21 -15.65 13.83
N ALA A 379 3.97 -16.75 13.87
CA ALA A 379 5.10 -16.94 12.97
C ALA A 379 4.62 -17.42 11.60
N LEU A 380 5.38 -17.06 10.56
CA LEU A 380 5.10 -17.49 9.19
C LEU A 380 5.52 -18.95 8.99
N GLY A 381 4.59 -19.76 8.53
CA GLY A 381 4.77 -21.17 8.18
C GLY A 381 5.28 -21.38 6.75
N GLY A 382 4.90 -22.53 6.18
CA GLY A 382 5.17 -22.86 4.78
C GLY A 382 4.32 -22.04 3.79
N LYS A 383 4.74 -22.06 2.53
CA LYS A 383 3.96 -21.52 1.41
C LYS A 383 2.70 -22.39 1.19
N LEU A 384 1.57 -21.76 0.84
CA LEU A 384 0.27 -22.42 0.62
C LEU A 384 -0.09 -22.56 -0.85
#